data_AF-G9L1T3-F1
#
_entry.id   AF-G9L1T3-F1
#
_cell.length_a   1.000
_cell.length_b   1.000
_cell.length_c   1.000
_cell.angle_alpha   90.00
_cell.angle_beta   90.00
_cell.angle_gamma   90.00
#
_symmetry.space_group_name_H-M   'P 1'
#
loop_
_entity.id
_entity.type
_entity.pdbx_description
1 polymer ?
#
loop_
_entity_poly.entity_id
_entity_poly.type
_entity_poly.pdbx_seq_one_letter_code
_entity_poly.pdbx_strand_id
1 'polypeptide(L)'
;FHPGPGRMAPAKKGGEKKKGRCAISEVVTREYTISIHKCIHGVGFKKRAPRALKEIRKFATKEMGTPDVRSDTRLSKAVWAKGIRIAPYCTRAQLSRKHNKGKVSSSKLHRLV
;
A
#
# COMPACT_ATOMS: atom_id res chain seq x y z
N PHE A 1 59.71 15.43 19.55
CA PHE A 1 58.59 14.63 19.00
C PHE A 1 57.28 15.30 19.37
N HIS A 2 56.53 15.81 18.39
CA HIS A 2 55.17 16.33 18.61
C HIS A 2 54.15 15.35 18.02
N PRO A 3 53.11 14.93 18.77
CA PRO A 3 52.02 14.14 18.21
C PRO A 3 51.10 15.04 17.37
N GLY A 4 50.83 14.63 16.13
CA GLY A 4 49.89 15.33 15.24
C GLY A 4 48.42 15.19 15.67
N PRO A 5 47.51 16.04 15.16
CA PRO A 5 46.11 16.04 15.56
C PRO A 5 45.39 14.74 15.20
N GLY A 6 44.79 14.09 16.20
CA GLY A 6 44.06 12.84 16.04
C GLY A 6 42.83 12.97 15.13
N ARG A 7 42.64 11.98 14.26
CA ARG A 7 41.52 11.91 13.32
C ARG A 7 40.18 11.74 14.07
N MET A 8 39.43 12.81 14.26
CA MET A 8 38.10 12.76 14.87
C MET A 8 37.13 11.89 14.04
N ALA A 9 36.40 10.99 14.72
CA ALA A 9 35.30 10.25 14.12
C ALA A 9 34.09 11.18 13.86
N PRO A 10 33.34 10.99 12.76
CA PRO A 10 32.17 11.83 12.47
C PRO A 10 31.07 11.61 13.52
N ALA A 11 30.61 12.71 14.12
CA ALA A 11 29.53 12.68 15.10
C ALA A 11 28.25 12.10 14.49
N LYS A 12 27.59 11.17 15.20
CA LYS A 12 26.27 10.67 14.81
C LYS A 12 25.27 11.83 14.82
N LYS A 13 24.88 12.33 13.63
CA LYS A 13 23.71 13.21 13.50
C LYS A 13 22.52 12.50 14.12
N GLY A 14 21.97 13.05 15.20
CA GLY A 14 20.79 12.52 15.85
C GLY A 14 19.66 12.41 14.84
N GLY A 15 19.12 11.20 14.66
CA GLY A 15 18.05 10.97 13.69
C GLY A 15 16.85 11.83 14.02
N GLU A 16 16.26 12.48 13.01
CA GLU A 16 15.05 13.27 13.17
C GLU A 16 13.98 12.45 13.90
N LYS A 17 13.55 12.95 15.06
CA LYS A 17 12.39 12.39 15.78
C LYS A 17 11.19 12.54 14.86
N LYS A 18 10.80 11.45 14.19
CA LYS A 18 9.62 11.42 13.30
C LYS A 18 8.42 11.96 14.07
N LYS A 19 7.90 13.11 13.63
CA LYS A 19 6.74 13.79 14.19
C LYS A 19 5.62 12.76 14.41
N GLY A 20 5.14 12.66 15.66
CA GLY A 20 4.17 11.63 16.03
C GLY A 20 2.95 11.65 15.11
N ARG A 21 2.49 10.48 14.66
CA ARG A 21 1.30 10.39 13.81
C ARG A 21 0.09 10.88 14.60
N CYS A 22 -0.47 12.02 14.22
CA CYS A 22 -1.67 12.58 14.83
C CYS A 22 -2.90 11.73 14.42
N ALA A 23 -3.89 11.57 15.30
CA ALA A 23 -5.08 10.76 15.04
C ALA A 23 -5.86 11.17 13.77
N ILE A 24 -5.88 12.47 13.43
CA ILE A 24 -6.47 12.96 12.17
C ILE A 24 -5.75 12.38 10.94
N SER A 25 -4.42 12.22 11.01
CA SER A 25 -3.64 11.57 9.94
C SER A 25 -3.89 10.06 9.84
N GLU A 26 -4.60 9.44 10.80
CA GLU A 26 -4.91 8.02 10.80
C GLU A 26 -6.13 7.67 9.92
N VAL A 27 -7.15 8.53 9.85
CA VAL A 27 -8.31 8.33 8.97
C VAL A 27 -8.07 9.08 7.66
N VAL A 28 -7.97 8.34 6.56
CA VAL A 28 -7.56 8.90 5.25
C VAL A 28 -8.38 8.27 4.14
N THR A 29 -9.00 9.11 3.31
CA THR A 29 -9.64 8.76 2.04
C THR A 29 -8.82 9.38 0.90
N ARG A 30 -8.44 8.57 -0.10
CA ARG A 30 -7.67 9.02 -1.26
C ARG A 30 -8.11 8.25 -2.50
N GLU A 31 -8.20 8.94 -3.62
CA GLU A 31 -8.37 8.31 -4.92
C GLU A 31 -7.02 8.08 -5.59
N TYR A 32 -6.83 6.89 -6.13
CA TYR A 32 -5.61 6.49 -6.82
C TYR A 32 -5.95 5.81 -8.14
N THR A 33 -5.17 6.12 -9.18
CA THR A 33 -5.16 5.36 -10.44
C THR A 33 -4.07 4.31 -10.37
N ILE A 34 -4.46 3.04 -10.25
CA ILE A 34 -3.54 1.90 -10.13
C ILE A 34 -3.21 1.39 -11.53
N SER A 35 -1.92 1.45 -11.90
CA SER A 35 -1.44 0.91 -13.18
C SER A 35 -1.26 -0.62 -13.09
N ILE A 36 -2.26 -1.35 -13.57
CA ILE A 36 -2.28 -2.82 -13.56
C ILE A 36 -1.44 -3.39 -14.72
N HIS A 37 -1.30 -2.65 -15.83
CA HIS A 37 -0.54 -3.10 -17.00
C HIS A 37 0.87 -3.58 -16.66
N LYS A 38 1.62 -2.78 -15.88
CA LYS A 38 2.98 -3.13 -15.43
C LYS A 38 3.01 -4.39 -14.55
N CYS A 39 1.93 -4.67 -13.84
CA CYS A 39 1.79 -5.82 -12.93
C CYS A 39 1.36 -7.13 -13.61
N ILE A 40 0.75 -7.06 -14.80
CA ILE A 40 0.31 -8.24 -15.58
C ILE A 40 1.24 -8.57 -16.75
N HIS A 41 2.26 -7.74 -17.00
CA HIS A 41 3.29 -7.99 -18.01
C HIS A 41 4.02 -9.31 -17.73
N GLY A 42 4.22 -10.16 -18.75
CA GLY A 42 4.79 -11.50 -18.61
C GLY A 42 3.92 -12.53 -17.85
N VAL A 43 2.77 -12.15 -17.29
CA VAL A 43 1.90 -13.07 -16.53
C VAL A 43 1.04 -13.91 -17.49
N GLY A 44 1.14 -15.24 -17.36
CA GLY A 44 0.34 -16.20 -18.13
C GLY A 44 -1.17 -15.98 -17.97
N PHE A 45 -1.93 -16.14 -19.05
CA PHE A 45 -3.31 -15.67 -19.18
C PHE A 45 -4.26 -16.12 -18.05
N LYS A 46 -4.19 -17.39 -17.62
CA LYS A 46 -5.01 -17.95 -16.53
C LYS A 46 -4.72 -17.33 -15.15
N LYS A 47 -3.71 -16.47 -15.00
CA LYS A 47 -3.30 -15.84 -13.73
C LYS A 47 -3.44 -14.31 -13.73
N ARG A 48 -3.87 -13.66 -14.82
CA ARG A 48 -3.87 -12.18 -14.97
C ARG A 48 -4.85 -11.47 -14.03
N ALA A 49 -6.16 -11.72 -14.13
CA ALA A 49 -7.13 -11.09 -13.21
C ALA A 49 -6.88 -11.43 -11.71
N PRO A 50 -6.54 -12.69 -11.32
CA PRO A 50 -6.08 -12.99 -9.97
C PRO A 50 -4.84 -12.20 -9.53
N ARG A 51 -3.86 -11.99 -10.42
CA ARG A 51 -2.67 -11.19 -10.10
C ARG A 51 -3.00 -9.71 -9.94
N ALA A 52 -3.85 -9.15 -10.80
CA ALA A 52 -4.31 -7.78 -10.69
C ALA A 52 -4.94 -7.50 -9.31
N LEU A 53 -5.83 -8.36 -8.81
CA LEU A 53 -6.39 -8.22 -7.46
C LEU A 53 -5.33 -8.32 -6.34
N LYS A 54 -4.37 -9.24 -6.46
CA LYS A 54 -3.26 -9.35 -5.48
C LYS A 54 -2.39 -8.09 -5.46
N GLU A 55 -2.12 -7.49 -6.61
CA GLU A 55 -1.30 -6.28 -6.71
C GLU A 55 -2.07 -5.01 -6.29
N ILE A 56 -3.38 -4.92 -6.52
CA ILE A 56 -4.22 -3.87 -5.92
C ILE A 56 -4.19 -3.96 -4.39
N ARG A 57 -4.31 -5.16 -3.81
CA ARG A 57 -4.18 -5.36 -2.35
C ARG A 57 -2.79 -4.95 -1.85
N LYS A 58 -1.72 -5.36 -2.55
CA LYS A 58 -0.33 -4.99 -2.21
C LYS A 58 -0.10 -3.48 -2.28
N PHE A 59 -0.63 -2.80 -3.30
CA PHE A 59 -0.62 -1.35 -3.42
C PHE A 59 -1.33 -0.69 -2.24
N ALA A 60 -2.53 -1.17 -1.90
CA ALA A 60 -3.28 -0.70 -0.76
C ALA A 60 -2.54 -0.91 0.57
N THR A 61 -1.90 -2.07 0.79
CA THR A 61 -1.05 -2.33 1.98
C THR A 61 0.10 -1.32 2.05
N LYS A 62 0.81 -1.09 0.93
CA LYS A 62 1.97 -0.19 0.83
C LYS A 62 1.61 1.27 1.12
N GLU A 63 0.68 1.85 0.37
CA GLU A 63 0.37 3.29 0.44
C GLU A 63 -0.15 3.74 1.81
N MET A 64 -0.97 2.89 2.44
CA MET A 64 -1.71 3.24 3.65
C MET A 64 -1.16 2.54 4.91
N GLY A 65 -0.22 1.59 4.80
CA GLY A 65 0.54 0.99 5.91
C GLY A 65 -0.22 0.20 7.01
N THR A 66 -1.15 -0.70 6.68
CA THR A 66 -1.78 -1.67 7.62
C THR A 66 -2.03 -3.00 6.90
N PRO A 67 -2.08 -4.14 7.62
CA PRO A 67 -2.24 -5.46 7.00
C PRO A 67 -3.68 -5.77 6.57
N ASP A 68 -4.72 -5.35 7.31
CA ASP A 68 -6.12 -5.62 6.95
C ASP A 68 -6.58 -4.74 5.77
N VAL A 69 -6.76 -5.36 4.61
CA VAL A 69 -7.25 -4.76 3.36
C VAL A 69 -8.46 -5.52 2.85
N ARG A 70 -9.63 -4.88 2.87
CA ARG A 70 -10.88 -5.43 2.34
C ARG A 70 -11.13 -4.82 0.96
N SER A 71 -11.28 -5.66 -0.05
CA SER A 71 -11.63 -5.25 -1.41
C SER A 71 -13.15 -5.26 -1.59
N ASP A 72 -13.72 -4.22 -2.20
CA ASP A 72 -15.12 -4.22 -2.59
C ASP A 72 -15.38 -5.28 -3.69
N THR A 73 -16.56 -5.88 -3.62
CA THR A 73 -17.12 -6.73 -4.67
C THR A 73 -17.31 -5.94 -5.97
N ARG A 74 -17.59 -4.63 -5.93
CA ARG A 74 -17.69 -3.77 -7.13
C ARG A 74 -16.36 -3.67 -7.88
N LEU A 75 -15.28 -3.34 -7.17
CA LEU A 75 -13.91 -3.33 -7.70
C LEU A 75 -13.55 -4.71 -8.27
N SER A 76 -13.88 -5.78 -7.53
CA SER A 76 -13.62 -7.14 -7.97
C SER A 76 -14.35 -7.48 -9.28
N LYS A 77 -15.65 -7.16 -9.38
CA LYS A 77 -16.44 -7.33 -10.62
C LYS A 77 -15.83 -6.55 -11.79
N ALA A 78 -15.38 -5.31 -11.58
CA ALA A 78 -14.76 -4.49 -12.61
C ALA A 78 -13.44 -5.10 -13.14
N VAL A 79 -12.59 -5.66 -12.26
CA VAL A 79 -11.34 -6.33 -12.65
C VAL A 79 -11.58 -7.63 -13.41
N TRP A 80 -12.68 -8.34 -13.13
CA TRP A 80 -13.06 -9.60 -13.77
C TRP A 80 -14.04 -9.45 -14.95
N ALA A 81 -14.48 -8.23 -15.28
CA ALA A 81 -15.56 -7.99 -16.25
C ALA A 81 -15.29 -8.53 -17.67
N LYS A 82 -14.01 -8.60 -18.09
CA LYS A 82 -13.58 -9.18 -19.38
C LYS A 82 -12.97 -10.58 -19.24
N GLY A 83 -13.29 -11.27 -18.14
CA GLY A 83 -12.79 -12.60 -17.81
C GLY A 83 -11.33 -12.63 -17.36
N ILE A 84 -10.78 -13.84 -17.20
CA ILE A 84 -9.50 -14.08 -16.52
C ILE A 84 -8.27 -13.53 -17.28
N ARG A 85 -8.34 -13.48 -18.62
CA ARG A 85 -7.24 -13.14 -19.53
C ARG A 85 -7.04 -11.63 -19.69
N ILE A 86 -8.13 -10.86 -19.63
CA ILE A 86 -8.15 -9.43 -19.97
C ILE A 86 -8.48 -8.64 -18.71
N ALA A 87 -7.46 -8.39 -17.89
CA ALA A 87 -7.56 -7.41 -16.80
C ALA A 87 -7.51 -5.98 -17.38
N PRO A 88 -8.18 -4.99 -16.75
CA PRO A 88 -8.06 -3.59 -17.15
C PRO A 88 -6.60 -3.10 -17.02
N TYR A 89 -6.16 -2.23 -17.93
CA TYR A 89 -4.79 -1.68 -17.93
C TYR A 89 -4.53 -0.73 -16.74
N CYS A 90 -5.56 0.02 -16.35
CA CYS A 90 -5.59 0.86 -15.16
C CYS A 90 -6.96 0.76 -14.50
N THR A 91 -6.99 0.92 -13.18
CA THR A 91 -8.23 1.01 -12.41
C THR A 91 -8.14 2.18 -11.45
N ARG A 92 -9.12 3.09 -11.50
CA ARG A 92 -9.30 4.13 -10.48
C ARG A 92 -10.02 3.50 -9.29
N ALA A 93 -9.42 3.60 -8.11
CA ALA A 93 -9.95 3.04 -6.86
C ALA A 93 -9.87 4.09 -5.75
N GLN A 94 -10.89 4.14 -4.90
CA GLN A 94 -10.90 4.99 -3.71
C GLN A 94 -10.44 4.16 -2.51
N LEU A 95 -9.23 4.42 -2.03
CA LEU A 95 -8.71 3.79 -0.83
C LEU A 95 -9.14 4.59 0.38
N SER A 96 -9.85 3.93 1.31
CA SER A 96 -10.20 4.51 2.60
C SER A 96 -9.62 3.68 3.75
N ARG A 97 -8.89 4.34 4.66
CA ARG A 97 -8.41 3.78 5.92
C ARG A 97 -9.34 4.25 7.04
N LYS A 98 -10.05 3.32 7.68
CA LYS A 98 -11.09 3.59 8.69
C LYS A 98 -10.79 2.84 9.98
N HIS A 99 -11.27 3.35 11.11
CA HIS A 99 -11.17 2.66 12.40
C HIS A 99 -12.06 1.40 12.41
N ASN A 100 -11.57 0.29 12.95
CA ASN A 100 -12.40 -0.92 13.09
C ASN A 100 -13.40 -0.74 14.25
N LYS A 101 -14.70 -0.90 13.97
CA LYS A 101 -15.78 -0.61 14.94
C LYS A 101 -16.20 -1.79 15.82
N GLY A 102 -15.73 -3.02 15.58
CA GLY A 102 -16.25 -4.17 16.36
C GLY A 102 -15.77 -5.56 15.96
N LYS A 103 -14.47 -5.76 15.71
CA LYS A 103 -13.88 -7.12 15.65
C LYS A 103 -12.53 -7.15 16.36
N VAL A 104 -12.20 -8.30 16.97
CA VAL A 104 -10.90 -8.57 17.61
C VAL A 104 -9.82 -8.76 16.54
N SER A 105 -9.43 -7.66 15.89
CA SER A 105 -8.33 -7.61 14.93
C SER A 105 -7.10 -7.00 15.59
N SER A 106 -5.92 -7.58 15.37
CA SER A 106 -4.65 -7.06 15.86
C SER A 106 -4.33 -5.63 15.38
N SER A 107 -4.92 -5.18 14.27
CA SER A 107 -4.85 -3.81 13.78
C SER A 107 -6.10 -2.99 14.12
N LYS A 108 -5.92 -1.79 14.70
CA LYS A 108 -6.99 -0.81 15.01
C LYS A 108 -7.64 -0.19 13.75
N LEU A 109 -6.92 -0.18 12.63
CA LEU A 109 -7.30 0.47 11.37
C LEU A 109 -7.39 -0.55 10.23
N HIS A 110 -8.51 -0.55 9.50
CA HIS A 110 -8.74 -1.41 8.33
C HIS A 110 -8.86 -0.59 7.04
N ARG A 111 -8.72 -1.25 5.89
CA ARG A 111 -8.90 -0.67 4.55
C ARG A 111 -10.19 -1.10 3.89
N LEU A 112 -10.75 -0.21 3.08
CA LEU A 112 -11.66 -0.51 1.98
C LEU A 112 -11.06 0.04 0.69
N VAL A 113 -11.12 -0.77 -0.39
CA VAL A 113 -10.54 -0.53 -1.72
C VAL A 113 -11.53 -0.96 -2.80
#